data_AF-A0A140WYT7-F1
#
_entry.id   AF-A0A140WYT7-F1
#
_cell.length_a   1.000
_cell.length_b   1.000
_cell.length_c   1.000
_cell.angle_alpha   90.00
_cell.angle_beta   90.00
_cell.angle_gamma   90.00
#
_symmetry.space_group_name_H-M   'P 1'
#
loop_
_entity.id
_entity.type
_entity.pdbx_description
1 polymer ?
#
loop_
_entity_poly.entity_id
_entity_poly.type
_entity_poly.pdbx_seq_one_letter_code
_entity_poly.pdbx_strand_id
1 'polypeptide(L)' 'MVKEVLKAVARANNHPYQSVFTDFIAGHPSCTVCFWETFNKMYPDSPYEYVTFCHTCRRLIYTKQKRR' A
#
# COMPACT_ATOMS: atom_id res chain seq x y z
N MET A 1 -5.04 -3.64 7.17
CA MET A 1 -3.74 -3.92 6.53
C MET A 1 -3.15 -2.65 5.89
N VAL A 2 -3.70 -2.13 4.78
CA VAL A 2 -3.11 -0.97 4.07
C VAL A 2 -2.91 0.28 4.95
N LYS A 3 -3.90 0.63 5.78
CA LYS A 3 -3.78 1.79 6.70
C LYS A 3 -2.56 1.69 7.62
N GLU A 4 -2.31 0.51 8.18
CA GLU A 4 -1.17 0.27 9.08
C GLU A 4 0.16 0.28 8.33
N VAL A 5 0.19 -0.29 7.13
CA VAL A 5 1.38 -0.23 6.26
C VAL A 5 1.70 1.20 5.85
N LEU A 6 0.71 1.99 5.42
CA LEU A 6 0.91 3.39 5.06
C LEU A 6 1.36 4.25 6.26
N LYS A 7 0.88 3.95 7.48
CA LYS A 7 1.41 4.57 8.70
C LYS A 7 2.87 4.20 8.94
N ALA A 8 3.24 2.94 8.72
CA ALA A 8 4.63 2.49 8.85
C ALA A 8 5.54 3.16 7.80
N VAL A 9 5.09 3.27 6.55
CA VAL A 9 5.78 4.01 5.49
C VAL A 9 5.96 5.49 5.86
N ALA A 10 4.90 6.13 6.36
CA ALA A 10 4.95 7.52 6.82
C ALA A 10 5.97 7.72 7.94
N ARG A 11 6.01 6.81 8.93
CA ARG A 11 7.00 6.82 10.01
C ARG A 11 8.42 6.60 9.52
N ALA A 12 8.63 5.63 8.61
CA ALA A 12 9.95 5.31 8.09
C ALA A 12 10.56 6.44 7.26
N ASN A 13 9.73 7.20 6.55
CA ASN A 13 10.18 8.31 5.69
C ASN A 13 10.01 9.69 6.34
N ASN A 14 9.62 9.75 7.62
CA ASN A 14 9.34 10.99 8.35
C ASN A 14 8.39 11.96 7.59
N HIS A 15 7.37 11.40 6.94
CA HIS A 15 6.36 12.14 6.19
C HIS A 15 4.99 12.08 6.86
N PRO A 16 4.12 13.09 6.66
CA PRO A 16 2.74 13.03 7.11
C PRO A 16 1.99 11.88 6.44
N TYR A 17 1.23 11.11 7.21
CA TYR A 17 0.38 10.04 6.68
C TYR A 17 -0.52 10.52 5.53
N GLN A 18 -1.05 11.74 5.63
CA GLN A 18 -1.93 12.30 4.62
C GLN A 18 -1.23 12.53 3.27
N SER A 19 0.06 12.91 3.27
CA SER A 19 0.87 13.02 2.05
C SER A 19 1.06 11.65 1.43
N VAL A 20 1.55 10.69 2.22
CA VAL A 20 1.78 9.30 1.76
C VAL A 20 0.49 8.66 1.24
N PHE A 21 -0.64 8.92 1.90
CA PHE A 21 -1.95 8.43 1.43
C PHE A 21 -2.35 9.08 0.09
N THR A 22 -2.12 10.38 -0.06
CA THR A 22 -2.41 11.12 -1.31
C THR A 22 -1.54 10.61 -2.46
N ASP A 23 -0.25 10.40 -2.23
CA ASP A 23 0.68 9.87 -3.23
C ASP A 23 0.34 8.42 -3.59
N PHE A 24 -0.09 7.63 -2.61
CA PHE A 24 -0.53 6.25 -2.83
C PHE A 24 -1.80 6.18 -3.68
N ILE A 25 -2.83 6.99 -3.39
CA ILE A 25 -4.04 7.02 -4.22
C ILE A 25 -3.79 7.65 -5.60
N ALA A 26 -2.79 8.53 -5.73
CA ALA A 26 -2.34 9.05 -7.01
C ALA A 26 -1.54 8.02 -7.83
N GLY A 27 -1.21 6.87 -7.25
CA GLY A 27 -0.44 5.81 -7.90
C GLY A 27 1.03 6.15 -8.11
N HIS A 28 1.60 7.02 -7.26
CA HIS A 28 2.99 7.44 -7.39
C HIS A 28 3.94 6.22 -7.27
N PRO A 29 4.79 5.94 -8.28
CA PRO A 29 5.52 4.67 -8.36
C PRO A 29 6.45 4.44 -7.16
N SER A 30 7.12 5.49 -6.65
CA SER A 30 7.97 5.36 -5.46
C SER A 30 7.19 4.99 -4.19
N CYS A 31 5.99 5.55 -4.01
CA CYS A 31 5.14 5.25 -2.85
C CYS A 31 4.60 3.82 -2.92
N THR A 32 4.25 3.35 -4.12
CA THR A 32 3.80 1.97 -4.36
C THR A 32 4.90 0.96 -4.01
N VAL A 33 6.16 1.22 -4.39
CA VAL A 33 7.28 0.34 -4.05
C VAL A 33 7.50 0.30 -2.53
N CYS A 34 7.60 1.45 -1.85
CA CYS A 34 7.79 1.51 -0.39
C CYS A 34 6.63 0.83 0.36
N PHE A 35 5.41 0.97 -0.16
CA PHE A 35 4.24 0.29 0.38
C PHE A 35 4.42 -1.22 0.34
N TRP A 36 4.79 -1.79 -0.81
CA TRP A 36 4.94 -3.25 -0.95
C TRP A 36 6.09 -3.82 -0.14
N GLU A 37 7.24 -3.13 -0.09
CA GLU A 37 8.35 -3.55 0.77
C GLU A 37 7.93 -3.62 2.24
N THR A 38 7.20 -2.61 2.70
CA THR A 38 6.70 -2.55 4.09
C THR A 38 5.60 -3.59 4.31
N PHE A 39 4.71 -3.77 3.34
CA PHE A 39 3.62 -4.76 3.39
C PHE A 39 4.18 -6.18 3.50
N ASN A 40 5.17 -6.54 2.68
CA ASN A 40 5.79 -7.86 2.69
C ASN A 40 6.57 -8.13 3.98
N LYS A 41 7.16 -7.10 4.59
CA LYS A 41 7.80 -7.21 5.92
C LYS A 41 6.78 -7.44 7.04
N MET A 42 5.65 -6.74 7.00
CA MET A 42 4.61 -6.85 8.05
C MET A 42 3.70 -8.05 7.87
N TYR A 43 3.48 -8.49 6.63
CA TYR A 43 2.56 -9.58 6.27
C TYR A 43 3.21 -10.53 5.25
N PRO A 44 4.29 -11.25 5.62
CA PRO A 44 5.00 -12.15 4.71
C PRO A 44 4.12 -13.28 4.16
N ASP A 45 3.14 -13.74 4.96
CA ASP A 45 2.20 -14.80 4.57
C ASP A 45 0.96 -14.28 3.82
N SER A 46 0.91 -12.98 3.50
CA SER A 46 -0.24 -12.40 2.82
C SER A 46 -0.38 -13.02 1.41
N PRO A 47 -1.59 -13.49 1.03
CA PRO A 47 -1.86 -14.02 -0.30
C PRO A 47 -2.11 -12.93 -1.37
N TYR A 48 -2.04 -11.66 -0.99
CA TYR A 48 -2.30 -10.52 -1.86
C TYR A 48 -1.02 -10.01 -2.51
N GLU A 49 -1.11 -9.75 -3.81
CA GLU A 49 0.05 -9.39 -4.63
C GLU A 49 -0.14 -8.03 -5.31
N TYR A 50 -1.41 -7.62 -5.49
CA TYR A 50 -1.74 -6.26 -5.92
C TYR A 50 -2.80 -5.65 -5.02
N VAL A 51 -2.69 -4.33 -4.85
CA VAL A 51 -3.65 -3.47 -4.18
C VAL A 51 -3.78 -2.23 -5.05
N THR A 52 -5.00 -1.83 -5.32
CA THR A 52 -5.30 -0.59 -6.03
C THR A 52 -6.38 0.17 -5.28
N PHE A 53 -6.33 1.50 -5.36
CA PHE A 53 -7.37 2.34 -4.82
C PHE A 53 -8.40 2.66 -5.91
N CYS A 54 -9.63 2.21 -5.73
CA CYS A 54 -10.71 2.59 -6.63
C CYS A 54 -11.25 3.97 -6.26
N HIS A 55 -11.05 4.96 -7.12
CA HIS A 55 -11.55 6.32 -6.90
C HIS A 55 -13.07 6.41 -6.93
N THR A 56 -13.74 5.58 -7.74
CA THR A 56 -15.20 5.52 -7.82
C THR A 56 -15.82 4.96 -6.54
N CYS A 57 -15.29 3.83 -6.06
CA CYS A 57 -15.81 3.17 -4.86
C CYS A 57 -15.19 3.70 -3.55
N ARG A 58 -14.16 4.55 -3.64
CA ARG A 58 -13.30 5.02 -2.52
C ARG A 58 -12.83 3.87 -1.62
N ARG A 59 -12.50 2.73 -2.23
CA ARG A 59 -12.14 1.49 -1.55
C ARG A 59 -10.86 0.90 -2.13
N LEU A 60 -10.12 0.23 -1.27
CA LEU A 60 -8.98 -0.57 -1.66
C LEU A 60 -9.48 -1.90 -2.22
N ILE A 61 -9.07 -2.20 -3.44
CA ILE A 61 -9.31 -3.48 -4.09
C ILE A 61 -8.01 -4.26 -4.00
N TYR A 62 -8.08 -5.43 -3.37
CA TYR A 62 -6.97 -6.36 -3.29
C TYR A 62 -7.20 -7.47 -4.30
N THR A 63 -6.21 -7.75 -5.14
CA THR A 63 -6.26 -8.93 -6.00
C THR A 63 -5.21 -9.93 -5.55
N LYS A 64 -5.61 -11.19 -5.51
CA LYS A 64 -4.70 -12.32 -5.34
C LYS A 64 -4.23 -12.73 -6.74
N GLN A 65 -2.94 -12.93 -6.96
CA GLN A 65 -2.49 -13.72 -8.10
C GLN A 65 -1.34 -14.69 -7.80
N LYS A 66 -1.43 -15.42 -6.68
CA LYS A 66 -0.56 -16.59 -6.50
C LYS A 66 -1.16 -17.82 -7.19
N ARG A 67 -0.97 -17.93 -8.51
CA ARG A 67 -0.96 -19.20 -9.25
C ARG A 67 0.14 -19.18 -10.29
N ARG A 68 1.32 -19.67 -9.88
CA ARG A 68 2.12 -20.66 -10.60
C ARG A 68 3.20 -21.20 -9.68
#